data_AF-X0Y260-F1
#
_entry.id   AF-X0Y260-F1
#
_cell.length_a   1.000
_cell.length_b   1.000
_cell.length_c   1.000
_cell.angle_alpha   90.00
_cell.angle_beta   90.00
_cell.angle_gamma   90.00
#
_symmetry.space_group_name_H-M   'P 1'
#
loop_
_entity.id
_entity.type
_entity.pdbx_description
1 polymer ?
#
loop_
_entity_poly.entity_id
_entity_poly.type
_entity_poly.pdbx_seq_one_letter_code
_entity_poly.pdbx_strand_id
1 'polypeptide(L)'
;MAADPIALVTGDWHIRKRDRTWVNRPGLVGDGAYGLDQLVQYVLDHEIPNVLLLGDILDERVQQSDATRLLRHTIDLLKNA
;
A
#
# COMPACT_ATOMS: atom_id res chain seq x y z
N MET A 1 -6.16 29.52 -2.23
CA MET A 1 -5.54 28.45 -1.42
C MET A 1 -6.25 27.17 -1.78
N ALA A 2 -5.52 26.11 -2.17
CA ALA A 2 -6.13 24.81 -2.38
C ALA A 2 -6.61 24.29 -1.01
N ALA A 3 -7.76 23.61 -0.98
CA ALA A 3 -8.23 22.97 0.23
C ALA A 3 -7.33 21.77 0.58
N ASP A 4 -7.09 21.55 1.86
CA ASP A 4 -6.30 20.40 2.31
C ASP A 4 -7.02 19.09 1.95
N PRO A 5 -6.28 18.08 1.46
CA PRO A 5 -6.87 16.80 1.06
C PRO A 5 -7.48 16.08 2.27
N ILE A 6 -8.79 15.82 2.22
CA ILE A 6 -9.52 15.12 3.29
C ILE A 6 -9.39 13.58 3.22
N ALA A 7 -8.91 13.04 2.10
CA ALA A 7 -8.72 11.61 1.91
C ALA A 7 -7.74 11.31 0.76
N LEU A 8 -7.01 10.20 0.90
CA LEU A 8 -6.30 9.52 -0.17
C LEU A 8 -7.13 8.31 -0.60
N VAL A 9 -7.38 8.17 -1.91
CA VAL A 9 -8.13 7.04 -2.47
C VAL A 9 -7.20 6.23 -3.36
N THR A 10 -7.09 4.93 -3.11
CA THR A 10 -6.24 4.03 -3.89
C THR A 10 -6.87 2.65 -3.99
N GLY A 11 -6.56 1.92 -5.06
CA GLY A 11 -7.14 0.60 -5.35
C GLY A 11 -6.22 -0.24 -6.23
N ASP A 12 -6.69 -1.44 -6.59
CA ASP A 12 -6.04 -2.32 -7.57
C ASP A 12 -4.56 -2.62 -7.25
N TRP A 13 -4.24 -2.79 -5.97
CA TRP A 13 -2.88 -3.07 -5.53
C TRP A 13 -2.40 -4.47 -5.91
N HIS A 14 -3.31 -5.43 -6.10
CA HIS A 14 -3.02 -6.81 -6.46
C HIS A 14 -1.83 -7.39 -5.67
N ILE A 15 -1.78 -7.19 -4.35
CA ILE A 15 -0.62 -7.58 -3.53
C ILE A 15 -0.45 -9.11 -3.60
N ARG A 16 0.78 -9.55 -3.91
CA ARG A 16 1.15 -10.97 -4.10
C ARG A 16 2.12 -11.46 -3.03
N LYS A 17 2.28 -12.79 -2.94
CA LYS A 17 3.26 -13.44 -2.05
C LYS A 17 4.68 -12.89 -2.29
N ARG A 18 5.37 -12.54 -1.20
CA ARG A 18 6.74 -11.98 -1.18
C ARG A 18 6.90 -10.64 -1.90
N ASP A 19 5.79 -10.03 -2.29
CA ASP A 19 5.69 -8.77 -3.04
C ASP A 19 6.85 -8.57 -4.02
N ARG A 20 6.99 -9.50 -4.97
CA ARG A 20 7.91 -9.31 -6.08
C ARG A 20 7.05 -9.23 -7.31
N THR A 21 6.36 -8.11 -7.52
CA THR A 21 5.54 -7.89 -8.73
C THR A 21 6.38 -8.11 -9.99
N TRP A 22 7.69 -7.87 -9.89
CA TRP A 22 8.68 -8.00 -10.94
C TRP A 22 9.73 -9.09 -10.67
N VAL A 23 9.35 -10.30 -10.21
CA VAL A 23 10.32 -11.43 -9.98
C VAL A 23 11.27 -11.62 -11.17
N ASN A 24 10.76 -11.43 -12.40
CA ASN A 24 11.49 -11.67 -13.64
C ASN A 24 12.16 -10.41 -14.23
N ARG A 25 12.12 -9.25 -13.56
CA ARG A 25 12.76 -8.00 -14.01
C ARG A 25 13.63 -7.40 -12.89
N PRO A 26 14.88 -7.87 -12.73
CA PRO A 26 15.75 -7.48 -11.62
C PRO A 26 16.20 -6.01 -11.65
N GLY A 27 16.02 -5.30 -12.77
CA GLY A 27 16.31 -3.86 -12.90
C GLY A 27 15.17 -2.94 -12.45
N LEU A 28 13.99 -3.49 -12.15
CA LEU A 28 12.89 -2.73 -11.56
C LEU A 28 12.97 -2.87 -10.04
N VAL A 29 13.31 -1.77 -9.38
CA VAL A 29 13.24 -1.61 -7.93
C VAL A 29 11.92 -0.91 -7.63
N GLY A 30 11.07 -1.53 -6.83
CA GLY A 30 9.71 -1.06 -6.56
C GLY A 30 8.71 -2.19 -6.76
N ASP A 31 8.34 -2.84 -5.67
CA ASP A 31 7.26 -3.79 -5.57
C ASP A 31 6.04 -3.15 -4.86
N GLY A 32 4.96 -3.92 -4.64
CA GLY A 32 3.80 -3.43 -3.91
C GLY A 32 4.14 -2.98 -2.48
N ALA A 33 5.19 -3.54 -1.86
CA ALA A 33 5.62 -3.16 -0.52
C ALA A 33 6.26 -1.78 -0.54
N TYR A 34 7.14 -1.53 -1.52
CA TYR A 34 7.69 -0.20 -1.75
C TYR A 34 6.58 0.83 -2.08
N GLY A 35 5.60 0.45 -2.88
CA GLY A 35 4.45 1.33 -3.18
C GLY A 35 3.62 1.66 -1.94
N LEU A 36 3.42 0.70 -1.04
CA LEU A 36 2.76 0.92 0.25
C LEU A 36 3.59 1.82 1.17
N ASP A 37 4.92 1.64 1.21
CA ASP A 37 5.82 2.52 1.97
C ASP A 37 5.73 3.97 1.46
N GLN A 38 5.73 4.18 0.14
CA GLN A 38 5.54 5.49 -0.46
C GLN A 38 4.18 6.10 -0.13
N LEU A 39 3.13 5.28 -0.12
CA LEU A 39 1.79 5.71 0.28
C LEU A 39 1.78 6.19 1.73
N VAL A 40 2.38 5.42 2.64
CA VAL A 40 2.49 5.80 4.06
C VAL A 40 3.20 7.15 4.15
N GLN A 41 4.39 7.26 3.56
CA GLN A 41 5.16 8.51 3.60
C GLN A 41 4.35 9.70 3.06
N TYR A 42 3.65 9.52 1.94
CA TYR A 42 2.82 10.58 1.36
C TYR A 42 1.69 11.02 2.30
N VAL A 43 1.02 10.07 2.95
CA VAL A 43 -0.06 10.35 3.92
C VAL A 43 0.47 11.12 5.12
N LEU A 44 1.64 10.76 5.63
CA LEU A 44 2.29 11.44 6.75
C LEU A 44 2.73 12.87 6.39
N ASP A 45 3.41 13.03 5.26
CA ASP A 45 3.97 14.31 4.83
C ASP A 45 2.88 15.37 4.56
N HIS A 46 1.67 14.91 4.22
CA HIS A 46 0.54 15.78 3.86
C HIS A 46 -0.60 15.74 4.88
N GLU A 47 -0.38 15.12 6.05
CA GLU A 47 -1.36 15.03 7.15
C GLU A 47 -2.75 14.55 6.68
N ILE A 48 -2.78 13.58 5.76
CA ILE A 48 -4.04 13.11 5.17
C ILE A 48 -4.83 12.30 6.20
N PRO A 49 -6.05 12.71 6.59
CA PRO A 49 -6.73 12.11 7.72
C PRO A 49 -7.38 10.76 7.40
N ASN A 50 -7.58 10.42 6.13
CA ASN A 50 -8.25 9.20 5.71
C ASN A 50 -7.55 8.53 4.52
N VAL A 51 -7.37 7.22 4.59
CA VAL A 51 -6.94 6.40 3.45
C VAL A 51 -8.06 5.42 3.11
N LEU A 52 -8.59 5.51 1.90
CA LEU A 52 -9.62 4.63 1.36
C LEU A 52 -8.98 3.64 0.40
N LEU A 53 -9.01 2.35 0.77
CA LEU A 53 -8.56 1.23 -0.06
C LEU A 53 -9.77 0.66 -0.82
N LEU A 54 -9.80 0.80 -2.15
CA LEU A 54 -10.93 0.45 -2.99
C LEU A 54 -10.60 -0.66 -4.00
N GLY A 55 -11.13 -1.86 -3.77
CA GLY A 55 -11.09 -2.96 -4.76
C GLY A 55 -9.71 -3.59 -4.94
N ASP A 56 -9.70 -4.88 -5.30
CA ASP A 56 -8.54 -5.65 -5.80
C ASP A 56 -7.22 -5.40 -5.06
N ILE A 57 -7.29 -5.33 -3.73
CA ILE A 57 -6.12 -5.15 -2.86
C ILE A 57 -5.25 -6.42 -2.86
N LEU A 58 -5.86 -7.59 -3.00
CA LEU A 58 -5.21 -8.90 -2.98
C LEU A 58 -5.57 -9.69 -4.24
N ASP A 59 -4.59 -10.33 -4.88
CA ASP A 59 -4.76 -10.97 -6.19
C ASP A 59 -5.31 -12.41 -6.11
N GLU A 60 -4.88 -13.21 -5.11
CA GLU A 60 -5.33 -14.59 -4.93
C GLU A 60 -6.16 -14.77 -3.65
N ARG A 61 -7.26 -15.54 -3.75
CA ARG A 61 -8.09 -15.94 -2.58
C ARG A 61 -7.32 -16.77 -1.54
N VAL A 62 -6.18 -17.36 -1.90
CA VAL A 62 -5.33 -18.09 -0.97
C VAL A 62 -4.43 -17.09 -0.28
N GLN A 63 -4.93 -16.47 0.80
CA GLN A 63 -4.15 -15.55 1.62
C GLN A 63 -2.89 -16.26 2.15
N GLN A 64 -1.75 -15.95 1.54
CA GLN A 64 -0.46 -16.35 2.06
C GLN A 64 -0.08 -15.31 3.12
N SER A 65 0.38 -15.78 4.29
CA SER A 65 0.66 -14.99 5.51
C SER A 65 1.41 -13.68 5.26
N ASP A 66 2.24 -13.64 4.22
CA ASP A 66 3.13 -12.53 3.90
C ASP A 66 2.36 -11.30 3.41
N ALA A 67 1.35 -11.47 2.53
CA ALA A 67 0.56 -10.35 2.00
C ALA A 67 -0.29 -9.71 3.10
N THR A 68 -0.93 -10.54 3.94
CA THR A 68 -1.70 -10.07 5.09
C THR A 68 -0.81 -9.37 6.12
N ARG A 69 0.44 -9.85 6.31
CA ARG A 69 1.42 -9.21 7.19
C ARG A 69 1.84 -7.84 6.67
N LEU A 70 2.08 -7.69 5.37
CA LEU A 70 2.43 -6.41 4.75
C LEU A 70 1.31 -5.38 4.90
N LEU A 71 0.07 -5.78 4.57
CA LEU A 71 -1.10 -4.92 4.77
C LEU A 71 -1.29 -4.53 6.24
N ARG A 72 -1.16 -5.49 7.16
CA ARG A 72 -1.24 -5.21 8.59
C ARG A 72 -0.18 -4.20 9.01
N HIS A 73 1.07 -4.41 8.59
CA HIS A 73 2.15 -3.48 8.89
C HIS A 73 1.86 -2.06 8.39
N THR A 74 1.37 -1.94 7.16
CA THR A 74 0.97 -0.65 6.57
C THR A 74 -0.15 0.03 7.37
N ILE A 75 -1.19 -0.72 7.74
CA ILE A 75 -2.30 -0.22 8.57
C ILE A 75 -1.80 0.21 9.96
N ASP A 76 -0.90 -0.55 10.56
CA ASP A 76 -0.35 -0.24 11.88
C ASP A 76 0.50 1.04 11.84
N LEU A 77 1.28 1.28 10.77
CA LEU A 77 1.99 2.54 10.57
C LEU A 77 1.03 3.73 10.45
N LEU A 78 -0.01 3.59 9.64
CA LEU A 78 -1.01 4.66 9.44
C LEU A 78 -1.85 4.94 10.69
N LYS A 79 -2.06 3.97 11.58
CA LYS A 79 -2.84 4.14 12.82
C LYS A 79 -2.07 4.78 13.96
N ASN A 80 -0.75 4.63 13.98
CA ASN A 80 0.11 5.11 15.06
C ASN A 80 0.82 6.44 14.70
N ALA A 81 0.58 6.94 13.50
CA ALA A 81 0.94 8.29 13.08
C ALA A 81 -0.04 9.32 13.62
#